data_AF-A0AA86NZF3-F1
#
_entry.id   AF-A0AA86NZF3-F1
#
_cell.length_a   1.000
_cell.length_b   1.000
_cell.length_c   1.000
_cell.angle_alpha   90.00
_cell.angle_beta   90.00
_cell.angle_gamma   90.00
#
_symmetry.space_group_name_H-M   'P 1'
#
loop_
_entity.id
_entity.type
_entity.pdbx_description
1 polymer ?
#
loop_
_entity_poly.entity_id
_entity_poly.type
_entity_poly.pdbx_seq_one_letter_code
_entity_poly.pdbx_strand_id
1 'polypeptide(L)'
;MSWKERFPFVMSQFLAQRGFHIADQLQIHSTLNTLNSSEKQGFFAFLGQKLRVDSNVVKNYYHNTWVKQFSESPTPYRSEIQELVREVVVMRGEEVREAIQVFVARHPEKQFNLRQLQQVFNIAKYRTKAEDASEARSEGSEGFSVSIDQCLLFQTACGMQE
;
A
#
# COMPACT_ATOMS: atom_id res chain seq x y z
N MET A 1 -16.47 12.95 -20.69
CA MET A 1 -16.47 12.56 -19.26
C MET A 1 -15.85 11.18 -19.14
N SER A 2 -14.71 11.08 -18.48
CA SER A 2 -14.00 9.82 -18.24
C SER A 2 -14.82 8.95 -17.29
N TRP A 3 -14.79 7.63 -17.45
CA TRP A 3 -15.47 6.72 -16.52
C TRP A 3 -14.94 6.87 -15.08
N LYS A 4 -13.69 7.31 -14.91
CA LYS A 4 -13.06 7.60 -13.61
C LYS A 4 -13.81 8.69 -12.84
N GLU A 5 -14.34 9.71 -13.53
CA GLU A 5 -15.12 10.81 -12.91
C GLU A 5 -16.46 10.32 -12.38
N ARG A 6 -17.04 9.29 -13.02
CA ARG A 6 -18.30 8.67 -12.61
C ARG A 6 -18.11 7.58 -11.55
N PHE A 7 -16.87 7.22 -11.22
CA PHE A 7 -16.54 6.09 -10.36
C PHE A 7 -17.16 6.20 -8.95
N PRO A 8 -17.03 7.33 -8.22
CA PRO A 8 -17.64 7.48 -6.89
C PRO A 8 -19.17 7.36 -6.94
N PHE A 9 -19.81 7.95 -7.95
CA PHE A 9 -21.25 7.88 -8.12
C PHE A 9 -21.76 6.45 -8.35
N VAL A 10 -21.07 5.66 -9.16
CA VAL A 10 -21.49 4.26 -9.38
C VAL A 10 -21.30 3.42 -8.12
N MET A 11 -20.26 3.69 -7.32
CA MET A 11 -20.12 3.04 -6.01
C MET A 11 -21.25 3.41 -5.04
N SER A 12 -21.66 4.68 -5.00
CA SER A 12 -22.80 5.07 -4.16
C SER A 12 -24.10 4.40 -4.62
N GLN A 13 -24.30 4.20 -5.93
CA GLN A 13 -25.42 3.40 -6.43
C GLN A 13 -25.39 1.94 -5.97
N PHE A 14 -24.22 1.30 -5.96
CA PHE A 14 -24.06 -0.07 -5.46
C PHE A 14 -24.44 -0.19 -3.98
N LEU A 15 -24.02 0.80 -3.19
CA LEU A 15 -24.29 0.89 -1.75
C LEU A 15 -25.77 1.22 -1.48
N ALA A 16 -26.39 2.06 -2.30
CA ALA A 16 -27.82 2.37 -2.22
C ALA A 16 -28.70 1.13 -2.46
N GLN A 17 -28.29 0.21 -3.35
CA GLN A 17 -28.98 -1.08 -3.54
C GLN A 17 -28.95 -1.98 -2.30
N ARG A 18 -28.07 -1.67 -1.32
CA ARG A 18 -27.93 -2.37 -0.04
C ARG A 18 -28.46 -1.54 1.13
N GLY A 19 -29.18 -0.45 0.86
CA GLY A 19 -29.79 0.40 1.88
C GLY A 19 -28.88 1.50 2.44
N PHE A 20 -27.68 1.70 1.89
CA PHE A 20 -26.77 2.75 2.33
C PHE A 20 -26.93 4.01 1.46
N HIS A 21 -27.34 5.12 2.06
CA HIS A 21 -27.42 6.41 1.38
C HIS A 21 -26.22 7.28 1.77
N ILE A 22 -25.31 7.50 0.81
CA ILE A 22 -24.01 8.11 1.07
C ILE A 22 -23.79 9.31 0.16
N ALA A 23 -23.39 10.44 0.75
CA ALA A 23 -23.18 11.70 0.04
C ALA A 23 -21.71 11.96 -0.31
N ASP A 24 -20.77 11.43 0.46
CA ASP A 24 -19.34 11.75 0.34
C ASP A 24 -18.45 10.52 0.05
N GLN A 25 -17.32 10.75 -0.63
CA GLN A 25 -16.40 9.69 -1.03
C GLN A 25 -15.72 9.01 0.16
N LEU A 26 -15.42 9.74 1.25
CA LEU A 26 -14.83 9.16 2.44
C LEU A 26 -15.80 8.17 3.11
N GLN A 27 -17.09 8.51 3.12
CA GLN A 27 -18.15 7.63 3.61
C GLN A 27 -18.34 6.40 2.71
N ILE A 28 -18.19 6.54 1.38
CA ILE A 28 -18.19 5.39 0.45
C ILE A 28 -17.04 4.46 0.82
N HIS A 29 -15.84 5.00 1.04
CA HIS A 29 -14.65 4.22 1.38
C HIS A 29 -14.83 3.49 2.72
N SER A 30 -15.26 4.20 3.77
CA SER A 30 -15.45 3.61 5.09
C SER A 30 -16.54 2.53 5.08
N THR A 31 -17.68 2.78 4.44
CA THR A 31 -18.78 1.80 4.32
C THR A 31 -18.33 0.57 3.53
N LEU A 32 -17.62 0.74 2.41
CA LEU A 32 -17.07 -0.40 1.70
C LEU A 32 -16.10 -1.19 2.57
N ASN A 33 -15.33 -0.58 3.47
CA ASN A 33 -14.42 -1.32 4.35
C ASN A 33 -15.14 -2.13 5.44
N THR A 34 -16.34 -1.73 5.87
CA THR A 34 -17.13 -2.47 6.87
C THR A 34 -17.91 -3.64 6.28
N LEU A 35 -18.23 -3.61 4.97
CA LEU A 35 -18.92 -4.71 4.31
C LEU A 35 -18.08 -5.99 4.32
N ASN A 36 -18.74 -7.11 4.63
CA ASN A 36 -18.15 -8.43 4.56
C ASN A 36 -18.00 -8.92 3.10
N SER A 37 -17.30 -10.04 2.91
CA SER A 37 -17.03 -10.59 1.56
C SER A 37 -18.31 -10.96 0.79
N SER A 38 -19.35 -11.43 1.49
CA SER A 38 -20.63 -11.78 0.88
C SER A 38 -21.34 -10.53 0.37
N GLU A 39 -21.33 -9.45 1.13
CA GLU A 39 -21.96 -8.18 0.75
C GLU A 39 -21.23 -7.51 -0.43
N LYS A 40 -19.90 -7.69 -0.53
CA LYS A 40 -19.05 -7.22 -1.64
C LYS A 40 -19.12 -8.11 -2.88
N GLN A 41 -19.81 -9.24 -2.83
CA GLN A 41 -19.87 -10.15 -3.96
C GLN A 41 -20.44 -9.43 -5.19
N GLY A 42 -19.75 -9.57 -6.33
CA GLY A 42 -20.14 -8.93 -7.59
C GLY A 42 -19.91 -7.41 -7.64
N PHE A 43 -19.29 -6.79 -6.63
CA PHE A 43 -19.03 -5.34 -6.61
C PHE A 43 -18.33 -4.84 -7.87
N PHE A 44 -17.18 -5.43 -8.21
CA PHE A 44 -16.43 -5.01 -9.40
C PHE A 44 -17.13 -5.33 -10.72
N ALA A 45 -17.92 -6.41 -10.77
CA ALA A 45 -18.73 -6.75 -11.94
C ALA A 45 -19.83 -5.69 -12.16
N PHE A 46 -20.52 -5.29 -11.09
CA PHE A 46 -21.51 -4.22 -11.11
C PHE A 46 -20.90 -2.90 -11.59
N LEU A 47 -19.76 -2.50 -11.00
CA LEU A 47 -19.07 -1.28 -11.40
C LEU A 47 -18.65 -1.34 -12.88
N GLY A 48 -18.04 -2.44 -13.32
CA GLY A 48 -17.62 -2.64 -14.71
C GLY A 48 -18.78 -2.51 -15.69
N GLN A 49 -19.92 -3.15 -15.40
CA GLN A 49 -21.12 -3.05 -16.21
C GLN A 49 -21.64 -1.62 -16.32
N LYS A 50 -21.75 -0.89 -15.19
CA LYS A 50 -22.29 0.48 -15.15
C LYS A 50 -21.35 1.50 -15.78
N LEU A 51 -20.04 1.28 -15.67
CA LEU A 51 -19.00 2.13 -16.25
C LEU A 51 -18.67 1.78 -17.71
N ARG A 52 -19.13 0.62 -18.20
CA ARG A 52 -18.79 0.04 -19.51
C ARG A 52 -17.28 -0.19 -19.66
N VAL A 53 -16.67 -0.75 -18.62
CA VAL A 53 -15.23 -1.06 -18.54
C VAL A 53 -15.08 -2.46 -17.97
N ASP A 54 -14.02 -3.17 -18.37
CA ASP A 54 -13.72 -4.47 -17.81
C ASP A 54 -13.58 -4.43 -16.27
N SER A 55 -14.14 -5.44 -15.60
CA SER A 55 -14.16 -5.49 -14.14
C SER A 55 -12.77 -5.56 -13.51
N ASN A 56 -11.78 -6.16 -14.18
CA ASN A 56 -10.40 -6.19 -13.67
C ASN A 56 -9.74 -4.82 -13.78
N VAL A 57 -10.03 -4.06 -14.84
CA VAL A 57 -9.55 -2.67 -14.98
C VAL A 57 -10.11 -1.80 -13.85
N VAL A 58 -11.41 -1.93 -13.56
CA VAL A 58 -12.08 -1.25 -12.44
C VAL A 58 -11.46 -1.67 -11.09
N LYS A 59 -11.26 -2.96 -10.86
CA LYS A 59 -10.61 -3.49 -9.64
C LYS A 59 -9.20 -2.93 -9.46
N ASN A 60 -8.41 -2.91 -10.53
CA ASN A 60 -7.05 -2.37 -10.50
C ASN A 60 -7.05 -0.87 -10.17
N TYR A 61 -7.94 -0.09 -10.80
CA TYR A 61 -8.10 1.32 -10.49
C TYR A 61 -8.54 1.56 -9.05
N TYR A 62 -9.49 0.78 -8.54
CA TYR A 62 -9.94 0.84 -7.15
C TYR A 62 -8.77 0.71 -6.18
N HIS A 63 -7.99 -0.38 -6.27
CA HIS A 63 -6.90 -0.63 -5.33
C HIS A 63 -5.68 0.27 -5.54
N ASN A 64 -5.35 0.63 -6.78
CA ASN A 64 -4.10 1.31 -7.08
C ASN A 64 -4.21 2.84 -7.10
N THR A 65 -5.42 3.37 -7.25
CA THR A 65 -5.66 4.81 -7.36
C THR A 65 -6.70 5.28 -6.36
N TRP A 66 -7.94 4.76 -6.42
CA TRP A 66 -9.04 5.33 -5.66
C TRP A 66 -8.94 5.06 -4.15
N VAL A 67 -8.44 3.91 -3.70
CA VAL A 67 -8.22 3.66 -2.26
C VAL A 67 -7.06 4.50 -1.71
N LYS A 68 -6.03 4.75 -2.52
CA LYS A 68 -4.81 5.42 -2.06
C LYS A 68 -5.01 6.89 -1.66
N GLN A 69 -5.97 7.59 -2.27
CA GLN A 69 -6.31 8.97 -1.88
C GLN A 69 -6.89 9.09 -0.47
N PHE A 70 -7.35 7.99 0.15
CA PHE A 70 -7.83 7.98 1.54
C PHE A 70 -6.80 7.44 2.52
N SER A 71 -5.60 7.13 2.06
CA SER A 71 -4.54 6.59 2.90
C SER A 71 -3.30 7.47 2.88
N GLU A 72 -2.70 7.64 4.04
CA GLU A 72 -1.42 8.31 4.21
C GLU A 72 -0.29 7.48 3.58
N SER A 73 0.66 8.18 2.96
CA SER A 73 1.86 7.54 2.42
C SER A 73 2.77 7.09 3.56
N PRO A 74 3.30 5.86 3.57
CA PRO A 74 4.29 5.43 4.56
C PRO A 74 5.70 6.01 4.29
N THR A 75 5.94 6.60 3.12
CA THR A 75 7.27 7.10 2.71
C THR A 75 7.90 8.10 3.68
N PRO A 76 7.17 9.09 4.23
CA PRO A 76 7.72 10.03 5.21
C PRO A 76 8.21 9.37 6.50
N TYR A 77 7.73 8.17 6.82
CA TYR A 77 8.05 7.42 8.04
C TYR A 77 9.16 6.40 7.83
N ARG A 78 9.91 6.48 6.72
CA ARG A 78 10.90 5.45 6.34
C ARG A 78 11.93 5.17 7.44
N SER A 79 12.46 6.20 8.09
CA SER A 79 13.45 6.04 9.18
C SER A 79 12.84 5.32 10.38
N GLU A 80 11.65 5.73 10.82
CA GLU A 80 10.92 5.06 11.93
C GLU A 80 10.61 3.59 11.59
N ILE A 81 10.21 3.32 10.35
CA ILE A 81 9.94 1.95 9.88
C ILE A 81 11.22 1.10 9.91
N GLN A 82 12.37 1.66 9.51
CA GLN A 82 13.66 0.95 9.58
C GLN A 82 14.05 0.63 11.03
N GLU A 83 13.88 1.59 11.94
CA GLU A 83 14.14 1.39 13.37
C GLU A 83 13.24 0.30 13.96
N LEU A 84 11.93 0.34 13.67
CA LEU A 84 10.97 -0.68 14.12
C LEU A 84 11.32 -2.06 13.57
N VAL A 85 11.73 -2.16 12.32
CA VAL A 85 12.14 -3.44 11.73
C VAL A 85 13.41 -3.96 12.40
N ARG A 86 14.41 -3.11 12.68
CA ARG A 86 15.61 -3.52 13.40
C ARG A 86 15.25 -4.01 14.82
N GLU A 87 14.45 -3.24 15.55
CA GLU A 87 14.07 -3.57 16.93
C GLU A 87 13.22 -4.84 17.01
N VAL A 88 12.14 -4.93 16.24
CA VAL A 88 11.13 -5.99 16.38
C VAL A 88 11.52 -7.24 15.60
N VAL A 89 11.95 -7.08 14.35
CA VAL A 89 12.16 -8.23 13.46
C VAL A 89 13.57 -8.79 13.59
N VAL A 90 14.59 -7.93 13.69
CA VAL A 90 15.99 -8.37 13.75
C VAL A 90 16.37 -8.75 15.18
N MET A 91 16.16 -7.86 16.16
CA MET A 91 16.61 -8.11 17.52
C MET A 91 15.70 -9.09 18.28
N ARG A 92 14.37 -8.97 18.15
CA ARG A 92 13.42 -9.87 18.84
C ARG A 92 13.04 -11.10 18.02
N GLY A 93 13.38 -11.15 16.73
CA GLY A 93 13.06 -12.28 15.86
C GLY A 93 11.57 -12.39 15.48
N GLU A 94 10.79 -11.33 15.67
CA GLU A 94 9.34 -11.34 15.41
C GLU A 94 8.99 -11.18 13.92
N GLU A 95 7.72 -11.42 13.59
CA GLU A 95 7.21 -11.23 12.23
C GLU A 95 7.02 -9.74 11.89
N VAL A 96 7.13 -9.42 10.60
CA VAL A 96 6.85 -8.06 10.08
C VAL A 96 5.46 -7.57 10.47
N ARG A 97 4.50 -8.49 10.64
CA ARG A 97 3.13 -8.17 11.06
C ARG A 97 3.08 -7.49 12.43
N GLU A 98 3.95 -7.86 13.36
CA GLU A 98 4.00 -7.25 14.70
C GLU A 98 4.55 -5.82 14.61
N ALA A 99 5.63 -5.61 13.84
CA ALA A 99 6.18 -4.28 13.62
C ALA A 99 5.15 -3.32 12.97
N ILE A 100 4.30 -3.83 12.07
CA ILE A 100 3.19 -3.06 11.48
C ILE A 100 2.13 -2.71 12.54
N GLN A 101 1.77 -3.65 13.43
CA GLN A 101 0.80 -3.38 14.50
C GLN A 101 1.31 -2.28 15.43
N VAL A 102 2.57 -2.34 15.84
CA VAL A 102 3.22 -1.30 16.64
C VAL A 102 3.20 0.05 15.92
N PHE A 103 3.55 0.08 14.63
CA PHE A 103 3.52 1.30 13.84
C PHE A 103 2.12 1.91 13.75
N VAL A 104 1.09 1.11 13.46
CA VAL A 104 -0.30 1.60 13.39
C VAL A 104 -0.78 2.10 14.77
N ALA A 105 -0.39 1.43 15.86
CA ALA A 105 -0.73 1.86 17.21
C ALA A 105 -0.07 3.20 17.61
N ARG A 106 1.09 3.55 17.02
CA ARG A 106 1.77 4.84 17.23
C ARG A 106 1.15 6.01 16.47
N HIS A 107 0.37 5.73 15.42
CA HIS A 107 -0.25 6.73 14.55
C HIS A 107 -1.77 6.51 14.43
N PRO A 108 -2.52 6.52 15.56
CA PRO A 108 -3.95 6.19 15.58
C PRO A 108 -4.82 7.16 14.77
N GLU A 109 -4.34 8.38 14.54
CA GLU A 109 -5.01 9.42 13.76
C GLU A 109 -4.85 9.24 12.25
N LYS A 110 -3.96 8.35 11.81
CA LYS A 110 -3.63 8.15 10.39
C LYS A 110 -4.21 6.84 9.88
N GLN A 111 -4.70 6.88 8.65
CA GLN A 111 -5.11 5.68 7.93
C GLN A 111 -4.04 5.30 6.92
N PHE A 112 -3.42 4.14 7.09
CA PHE A 112 -2.43 3.65 6.16
C PHE A 112 -2.99 2.51 5.30
N ASN A 113 -2.53 2.42 4.07
CA ASN A 113 -2.80 1.26 3.24
C ASN A 113 -1.92 0.08 3.71
N LEU A 114 -2.53 -0.95 4.29
CA LEU A 114 -1.82 -2.12 4.85
C LEU A 114 -0.92 -2.82 3.83
N ARG A 115 -1.34 -2.90 2.56
CA ARG A 115 -0.52 -3.52 1.51
C ARG A 115 0.74 -2.70 1.25
N GLN A 116 0.62 -1.38 1.18
CA GLN A 116 1.78 -0.50 1.01
C GLN A 116 2.70 -0.56 2.24
N LEU A 117 2.14 -0.53 3.45
CA LEU A 117 2.94 -0.72 4.68
C LEU A 117 3.71 -2.03 4.62
N GLN A 118 3.04 -3.14 4.32
CA GLN A 118 3.69 -4.45 4.26
C GLN A 118 4.82 -4.51 3.23
N GLN A 119 4.65 -3.86 2.06
CA GLN A 119 5.71 -3.73 1.07
C GLN A 119 6.91 -2.94 1.61
N VAL A 120 6.67 -1.78 2.22
CA VAL A 120 7.74 -0.92 2.75
C VAL A 120 8.49 -1.60 3.90
N PHE A 121 7.78 -2.24 4.83
CA PHE A 121 8.39 -2.98 5.93
C PHE A 121 9.21 -4.18 5.44
N ASN A 122 8.73 -4.92 4.44
CA ASN A 122 9.51 -6.01 3.85
C ASN A 122 10.79 -5.49 3.18
N ILE A 123 10.71 -4.39 2.42
CA ILE A 123 11.89 -3.76 1.82
C ILE A 123 12.88 -3.32 2.90
N ALA A 124 12.40 -2.71 4.00
CA ALA A 124 13.24 -2.33 5.13
C ALA A 124 13.91 -3.57 5.76
N LYS A 125 13.18 -4.66 5.99
CA LYS A 125 13.71 -5.93 6.53
C LYS A 125 14.85 -6.49 5.70
N TYR A 126 14.71 -6.50 4.37
CA TYR A 126 15.77 -6.98 3.48
C TYR A 126 17.00 -6.08 3.52
N ARG A 127 16.83 -4.76 3.64
CA ARG A 127 17.95 -3.81 3.75
C ARG A 127 18.73 -3.96 5.04
N THR A 128 18.05 -4.01 6.20
CA THR A 128 18.71 -4.16 7.50
C THR A 128 19.52 -5.46 7.57
N LYS A 129 18.97 -6.58 7.06
CA LYS A 129 19.72 -7.85 7.01
C LYS A 129 20.97 -7.78 6.12
N ALA A 130 20.93 -7.00 5.05
CA ALA A 130 22.08 -6.84 4.16
C ALA A 130 23.17 -5.95 4.79
N GLU A 131 22.77 -4.89 5.51
CA GLU A 131 23.66 -4.02 6.27
C GLU A 131 24.39 -4.81 7.38
N ASP A 132 23.66 -5.55 8.22
CA ASP A 132 24.23 -6.36 9.30
C ASP A 132 25.21 -7.43 8.75
N ALA A 133 24.89 -8.01 7.58
CA ALA A 133 25.77 -8.98 6.91
C ALA A 133 27.03 -8.35 6.30
N SER A 134 26.96 -7.06 5.93
CA SER A 134 28.11 -6.31 5.40
C SER A 134 29.05 -5.85 6.52
N GLU A 135 28.51 -5.39 7.65
CA GLU A 135 29.27 -5.03 8.85
C GLU A 135 30.05 -6.23 9.40
N ALA A 136 29.40 -7.40 9.47
CA ALA A 136 30.05 -8.66 9.86
C ALA A 136 31.19 -9.10 8.92
N ARG A 137 31.24 -8.58 7.69
CA ARG A 137 32.32 -8.86 6.71
C ARG A 137 33.42 -7.80 6.74
N SER A 138 33.07 -6.55 7.04
CA SER A 138 34.02 -5.44 7.11
C SER A 138 34.97 -5.52 8.31
N GLU A 139 34.61 -6.24 9.38
CA GLU A 139 35.54 -6.52 10.49
C GLU A 139 36.68 -7.51 10.13
N GLY A 140 36.70 -8.06 8.91
CA GLY A 140 37.73 -9.01 8.45
C GLY A 140 38.40 -8.69 7.10
N SER A 141 38.09 -7.57 6.45
CA SER A 141 38.51 -7.33 5.07
C SER A 141 38.66 -5.84 4.74
N GLU A 142 39.90 -5.34 4.77
CA GLU A 142 40.29 -4.14 4.03
C GLU A 142 40.18 -4.42 2.52
N GLY A 143 39.17 -3.87 1.84
CA GLY A 143 39.21 -3.79 0.38
C GLY A 143 37.86 -3.78 -0.34
N PHE A 144 37.64 -2.68 -1.06
CA PHE A 144 36.66 -2.46 -2.14
C PHE A 144 35.19 -2.22 -1.74
N SER A 145 34.80 -0.93 -1.78
CA SER A 145 33.40 -0.49 -1.82
C SER A 145 33.02 -0.10 -3.26
N VAL A 146 31.96 -0.71 -3.80
CA VAL A 146 31.29 -0.21 -5.01
C VAL A 146 29.96 0.40 -4.56
N SER A 147 29.73 1.68 -4.86
CA SER A 147 28.49 2.36 -4.48
C SER A 147 27.34 1.93 -5.40
N ILE A 148 26.21 1.57 -4.76
CA ILE A 148 24.98 1.07 -5.40
C ILE A 148 24.15 2.21 -6.02
N ASP A 149 24.54 3.47 -5.85
CA ASP A 149 23.86 4.61 -6.47
C ASP A 149 23.87 4.53 -8.01
N GLN A 150 24.77 3.73 -8.60
CA GLN A 150 24.77 3.44 -10.04
C GLN A 150 23.70 2.42 -10.50
N CYS A 151 23.06 1.67 -9.60
CA CYS A 151 22.05 0.67 -9.98
C CYS A 151 20.61 1.22 -10.06
N LEU A 152 20.31 2.38 -9.48
CA LEU A 152 18.93 2.91 -9.42
C LEU A 152 18.51 3.78 -10.62
N LEU A 153 19.40 4.04 -11.58
CA LEU A 153 19.09 4.84 -12.77
C LEU A 153 18.27 4.10 -13.85
N PHE A 154 18.03 2.79 -13.73
CA PHE A 154 17.35 2.01 -14.78
C PHE A 154 15.82 1.87 -14.62
N GLN A 155 15.19 2.37 -13.55
CA GLN A 155 13.72 2.30 -13.41
C GLN A 155 12.98 3.56 -13.88
N THR A 156 13.67 4.66 -14.15
CA THR A 156 13.07 5.90 -14.64
C THR A 156 12.92 5.97 -16.16
N ALA A 157 13.41 4.97 -16.92
CA ALA A 157 13.42 5.00 -18.39
C ALA A 157 12.28 4.23 -19.09
N CYS A 158 11.41 3.51 -18.37
CA CYS A 158 10.29 2.74 -18.98
C CYS A 158 8.92 3.42 -18.86
N GLY A 159 8.89 4.76 -18.96
CA GLY A 159 7.68 5.55 -18.75
C GLY A 159 7.46 6.65 -19.78
N MET A 160 7.85 6.48 -21.04
CA MET A 160 7.32 7.28 -22.15
C MET A 160 7.21 6.43 -23.41
N GLN A 161 5.99 6.02 -23.74
CA GLN A 161 5.45 6.12 -25.09
C GLN A 161 3.93 6.16 -24.97
N GLU A 162 3.40 7.30 -25.41
CA GLU A 162 1.98 7.63 -25.57
C GLU A 162 1.29 6.77 -26.63
#